data_AF-A0A1F5YDZ0-F1
#
_entry.id   AF-A0A1F5YDZ0-F1
#
_cell.length_a   1.000
_cell.length_b   1.000
_cell.length_c   1.000
_cell.angle_alpha   90.00
_cell.angle_beta   90.00
_cell.angle_gamma   90.00
#
_symmetry.space_group_name_H-M   'P 1'
#
loop_
_entity.id
_entity.type
_entity.pdbx_description
1 polymer ?
#
loop_
_entity_poly.entity_id
_entity_poly.type
_entity_poly.pdbx_seq_one_letter_code
_entity_poly.pdbx_strand_id
1 'polypeptide(L)'
;PVLIATYRKFPLTPLLYRLLLLHALILMLGGHYTYARVPLGIWFQELFSLSRNHYDRLGHLAQGFIPAILAREILLRASPLKPGKWLFFLVTAVCLAVSACYEFIEWWAALLGGESAEAFLGTQGDIWDTQWDMFLALLGALAAQLTLGGVHDRALKRLPAPSTE
;
A
#
# COMPACT_ATOMS: atom_id res chain seq x y z
N PRO A 1 13.63 9.68 3.14
CA PRO A 1 14.88 9.55 3.95
C PRO A 1 15.46 8.13 3.92
N VAL A 2 14.67 7.11 4.28
CA VAL A 2 15.14 5.71 4.35
C VAL A 2 15.71 5.22 3.01
N LEU A 3 14.99 5.42 1.90
CA LEU A 3 15.43 5.01 0.56
C LEU A 3 16.79 5.60 0.16
N ILE A 4 17.07 6.84 0.57
CA ILE A 4 18.34 7.52 0.29
C ILE A 4 19.44 6.91 1.16
N ALA A 5 19.18 6.76 2.46
CA ALA A 5 20.12 6.23 3.43
C ALA A 5 20.55 4.78 3.11
N THR A 6 19.64 3.97 2.56
CA THR A 6 19.91 2.58 2.23
C THR A 6 20.37 2.34 0.79
N TYR A 7 20.30 3.34 -0.10
CA TYR A 7 20.54 3.16 -1.54
C TYR A 7 21.86 2.47 -1.88
N ARG A 8 22.95 2.82 -1.18
CA ARG A 8 24.29 2.26 -1.43
C ARG A 8 24.42 0.81 -0.94
N LYS A 9 23.83 0.48 0.22
CA LYS A 9 23.97 -0.84 0.87
C LYS A 9 22.90 -1.84 0.44
N PHE A 10 21.70 -1.35 0.14
CA PHE A 10 20.54 -2.14 -0.23
C PHE A 10 19.72 -1.39 -1.29
N PRO A 11 20.23 -1.28 -2.53
CA PRO A 11 19.48 -0.64 -3.61
C PRO A 11 18.25 -1.48 -3.94
N LEU A 12 17.06 -0.90 -3.89
CA LEU A 12 15.82 -1.57 -4.31
C LEU A 12 15.79 -1.75 -5.84
N THR A 13 14.95 -2.66 -6.33
CA THR A 13 14.74 -2.79 -7.77
C THR A 13 14.18 -1.49 -8.38
N PRO A 14 14.55 -1.13 -9.63
CA PRO A 14 13.96 0.02 -10.32
C PRO A 14 12.43 -0.05 -10.42
N LEU A 15 11.87 -1.27 -10.51
CA LEU A 15 10.44 -1.52 -10.43
C LEU A 15 9.87 -0.99 -9.12
N LEU A 16 10.45 -1.41 -7.99
CA LEU A 16 9.98 -1.03 -6.68
C LEU A 16 10.12 0.48 -6.44
N TYR A 17 11.21 1.13 -6.86
CA TYR A 17 11.31 2.59 -6.76
C TYR A 17 10.20 3.33 -7.51
N ARG A 18 9.83 2.88 -8.71
CA ARG A 18 8.72 3.49 -9.47
C ARG A 18 7.37 3.27 -8.79
N LEU A 19 7.15 2.08 -8.22
CA LEU A 19 5.95 1.79 -7.46
C LEU A 19 5.87 2.67 -6.20
N LEU A 20 6.96 2.82 -5.45
CA LEU A 20 7.00 3.70 -4.27
C LEU A 20 6.75 5.17 -4.63
N LEU A 21 7.27 5.63 -5.77
CA LEU A 21 6.95 6.97 -6.29
C LEU A 21 5.46 7.10 -6.59
N LEU A 22 4.86 6.13 -7.29
CA LEU A 22 3.42 6.14 -7.58
C LEU A 22 2.59 6.14 -6.30
N HIS A 23 2.98 5.33 -5.31
CA HIS A 23 2.32 5.28 -4.00
C HIS A 23 2.37 6.65 -3.31
N ALA A 24 3.55 7.28 -3.29
CA ALA A 24 3.71 8.61 -2.71
C ALA A 24 2.85 9.66 -3.42
N LEU A 25 2.71 9.60 -4.75
CA LEU A 25 1.82 10.50 -5.50
C LEU A 25 0.36 10.31 -5.11
N ILE A 26 -0.10 9.07 -4.92
CA ILE A 26 -1.47 8.77 -4.45
C ILE A 26 -1.70 9.39 -3.07
N LEU A 27 -0.78 9.16 -2.13
CA LEU A 27 -0.89 9.70 -0.77
C LEU A 27 -0.85 11.24 -0.74
N MET A 28 0.05 11.85 -1.52
CA MET A 28 0.15 13.32 -1.59
C MET A 28 -1.11 13.94 -2.19
N LEU A 29 -1.72 13.30 -3.19
CA LEU A 29 -2.97 13.77 -3.78
C LEU A 29 -4.13 13.69 -2.77
N GLY A 30 -4.24 12.56 -2.06
CA GLY A 30 -5.22 12.37 -0.98
C GLY A 30 -5.05 13.38 0.16
N GLY A 31 -3.82 13.59 0.62
CA GLY A 31 -3.51 14.56 1.67
C GLY A 31 -3.74 16.02 1.25
N HIS A 32 -3.44 16.37 -0.01
CA HIS A 32 -3.62 17.73 -0.50
C HIS A 32 -5.09 18.15 -0.59
N TYR A 33 -5.94 17.28 -1.13
CA TYR A 33 -7.36 17.61 -1.32
C TYR A 33 -8.23 17.29 -0.10
N THR A 34 -7.71 16.54 0.88
CA THR A 34 -8.50 15.65 1.76
C THR A 34 -9.16 14.54 0.95
N TYR A 35 -9.02 13.29 1.37
CA TYR A 35 -9.39 12.11 0.58
C TYR A 35 -10.82 12.16 0.02
N ALA A 36 -11.76 12.70 0.79
CA ALA A 36 -13.16 12.88 0.39
C ALA A 36 -13.38 13.87 -0.76
N ARG A 37 -12.40 14.72 -1.09
CA ARG A 37 -12.52 15.78 -2.12
C ARG A 37 -11.57 15.62 -3.29
N VAL A 38 -10.86 14.48 -3.39
CA VAL A 38 -9.98 14.25 -4.53
C VAL A 38 -10.82 14.18 -5.82
N PRO A 39 -10.51 15.00 -6.85
CA PRO A 39 -11.34 15.11 -8.05
C PRO A 39 -11.56 13.78 -8.79
N LEU A 40 -10.56 12.91 -8.83
CA LEU A 40 -10.67 11.58 -9.44
C LEU A 40 -11.73 10.72 -8.74
N GLY A 41 -11.81 10.83 -7.41
CA GLY A 41 -12.82 10.12 -6.63
C GLY A 41 -14.23 10.68 -6.84
N ILE A 42 -14.36 12.01 -7.00
CA ILE A 42 -15.63 12.67 -7.32
C ILE A 42 -16.12 12.26 -8.71
N TRP A 43 -15.24 12.27 -9.71
CA TRP A 43 -15.57 11.79 -11.07
C TRP A 43 -16.06 10.35 -11.08
N PHE A 44 -15.40 9.46 -10.34
CA PHE A 44 -15.82 8.07 -10.22
C PHE A 44 -17.16 7.94 -9.49
N GLN A 45 -17.36 8.74 -8.44
CA GLN A 45 -18.62 8.81 -7.72
C GLN A 45 -19.77 9.22 -8.65
N GLU A 46 -19.60 10.28 -9.43
CA GLU A 46 -20.60 10.78 -10.37
C GLU A 46 -20.88 9.79 -11.51
N LEU A 47 -19.84 9.18 -12.08
CA LEU A 47 -19.96 8.23 -13.18
C LEU A 47 -20.78 6.99 -12.81
N PHE A 48 -20.64 6.52 -11.57
CA PHE A 48 -21.32 5.32 -11.07
C PHE A 48 -22.48 5.63 -10.10
N SER A 49 -22.87 6.90 -9.96
CA SER A 49 -23.92 7.37 -9.04
C SER A 49 -23.74 6.86 -7.60
N LEU A 50 -22.49 6.83 -7.12
CA LEU A 50 -22.16 6.34 -5.78
C LEU A 50 -22.54 7.36 -4.72
N SER A 51 -22.90 6.87 -3.53
CA SER A 51 -23.29 7.72 -2.41
C SER A 51 -22.13 8.55 -1.84
N ARG A 52 -20.88 8.14 -2.08
CA ARG A 52 -19.69 8.77 -1.50
C ARG A 52 -18.47 8.72 -2.42
N ASN A 53 -17.45 9.51 -2.07
CA ASN A 53 -16.15 9.48 -2.73
C ASN A 53 -15.34 8.29 -2.19
N HIS A 54 -14.85 7.42 -3.08
CA HIS A 54 -14.08 6.22 -2.76
C HIS A 54 -12.59 6.32 -3.14
N TYR A 55 -12.02 7.52 -3.18
CA TYR A 55 -10.60 7.68 -3.45
C TYR A 55 -9.72 6.98 -2.40
N ASP A 56 -10.17 6.98 -1.15
CA ASP A 56 -9.55 6.26 -0.06
C ASP A 56 -9.38 4.75 -0.34
N ARG A 57 -10.44 4.10 -0.84
CA ARG A 57 -10.40 2.70 -1.29
C ARG A 57 -9.32 2.43 -2.35
N LEU A 58 -9.03 3.39 -3.24
CA LEU A 58 -7.90 3.29 -4.18
C LEU A 58 -6.56 3.36 -3.43
N GLY A 59 -6.46 4.21 -2.42
CA GLY A 59 -5.35 4.26 -1.48
C GLY A 59 -5.10 2.91 -0.82
N HIS A 60 -6.13 2.27 -0.27
CA HIS A 60 -6.01 0.95 0.36
C HIS A 60 -5.65 -0.16 -0.62
N LEU A 61 -6.21 -0.16 -1.83
CA LEU A 61 -5.77 -1.07 -2.89
C LEU A 61 -4.28 -0.88 -3.21
N ALA A 62 -3.82 0.37 -3.32
CA ALA A 62 -2.41 0.68 -3.55
C ALA A 62 -1.51 0.34 -2.34
N GLN A 63 -2.05 0.44 -1.11
CA GLN A 63 -1.42 0.04 0.15
C GLN A 63 -1.24 -1.48 0.26
N GLY A 64 -2.10 -2.26 -0.38
CA GLY A 64 -1.85 -3.67 -0.61
C GLY A 64 -0.79 -3.90 -1.70
N PHE A 65 -1.04 -3.30 -2.86
CA PHE A 65 -0.34 -3.66 -4.09
C PHE A 65 1.15 -3.31 -4.07
N ILE A 66 1.49 -2.09 -3.63
CA ILE A 66 2.85 -1.58 -3.72
C ILE A 66 3.73 -2.15 -2.58
N PRO A 67 3.29 -2.11 -1.31
CA PRO A 67 3.96 -2.79 -0.20
C PRO A 67 4.15 -4.29 -0.39
N ALA A 68 3.31 -4.98 -1.17
CA ALA A 68 3.55 -6.40 -1.46
C ALA A 68 4.87 -6.64 -2.22
N ILE A 69 5.23 -5.77 -3.16
CA ILE A 69 6.52 -5.86 -3.88
C ILE A 69 7.67 -5.49 -2.94
N LEU A 70 7.49 -4.50 -2.06
CA LEU A 70 8.47 -4.13 -1.04
C LEU A 70 8.75 -5.30 -0.08
N ALA A 71 7.72 -5.85 0.54
CA ALA A 71 7.82 -6.97 1.47
C ALA A 71 8.45 -8.18 0.78
N ARG A 72 8.03 -8.47 -0.46
CA ARG A 72 8.61 -9.56 -1.25
C ARG A 72 10.10 -9.36 -1.51
N GLU A 73 10.53 -8.14 -1.85
CA GLU A 73 11.94 -7.82 -2.11
C GLU A 73 12.78 -7.96 -0.84
N ILE A 74 12.30 -7.44 0.29
CA ILE A 74 12.96 -7.57 1.59
C ILE A 74 13.08 -9.04 1.98
N LEU A 75 11.98 -9.80 1.94
CA LEU A 75 11.98 -11.21 2.34
C LEU A 75 12.90 -12.07 1.46
N LEU A 76 12.92 -11.84 0.15
CA LEU A 76 13.80 -12.60 -0.76
C LEU A 76 15.29 -12.29 -0.59
N ARG A 77 15.63 -11.08 -0.10
CA ARG A 77 17.03 -10.61 -0.04
C ARG A 77 17.61 -10.59 1.36
N ALA A 78 16.78 -10.54 2.39
CA ALA A 78 17.19 -10.44 3.79
C ALA A 78 16.74 -11.64 4.64
N SER A 79 16.23 -12.70 4.03
CA SER A 79 15.82 -13.92 4.72
C SER A 79 16.14 -15.16 3.87
N PRO A 80 16.08 -16.39 4.44
CA PRO A 80 16.29 -17.63 3.70
C PRO A 80 15.10 -18.03 2.80
N LEU A 81 14.03 -17.21 2.74
CA LEU A 81 12.86 -17.49 1.92
C LEU A 81 13.21 -17.54 0.43
N LYS A 82 12.62 -18.51 -0.25
CA LYS A 82 12.73 -18.69 -1.70
C LYS A 82 11.41 -18.35 -2.39
N PRO A 83 11.41 -18.04 -3.69
CA PRO A 83 10.18 -17.90 -4.46
C PRO A 83 9.30 -19.15 -4.31
N GLY A 84 8.03 -18.95 -3.97
CA GLY A 84 7.09 -20.05 -3.77
C GLY A 84 5.88 -19.67 -2.92
N LYS A 85 5.08 -20.67 -2.55
CA LYS A 85 3.80 -20.49 -1.83
C LYS A 85 3.97 -19.81 -0.47
N TRP A 86 5.04 -20.13 0.26
CA TRP A 86 5.32 -19.52 1.57
C TRP A 86 5.65 -18.04 1.47
N LEU A 87 6.48 -17.64 0.51
CA LEU A 87 6.73 -16.23 0.23
C LEU A 87 5.43 -15.52 -0.13
N PHE A 88 4.62 -16.13 -1.01
CA PHE A 88 3.34 -15.56 -1.42
C PHE A 88 2.41 -15.29 -0.24
N PHE A 89 2.24 -16.31 0.61
CA PHE A 89 1.42 -16.22 1.82
C PHE A 89 1.93 -15.16 2.79
N LEU A 90 3.23 -15.16 3.11
CA LEU A 90 3.82 -14.24 4.08
C LEU A 90 3.76 -12.79 3.61
N VAL A 91 4.02 -12.53 2.32
CA VAL A 91 3.88 -11.19 1.76
C VAL A 91 2.45 -10.68 1.88
N THR A 92 1.46 -11.50 1.52
CA THR A 92 0.04 -11.15 1.67
C THR A 92 -0.32 -10.89 3.13
N ALA A 93 0.12 -11.75 4.05
CA ALA A 93 -0.14 -11.61 5.48
C ALA A 93 0.48 -10.34 6.05
N VAL A 94 1.70 -9.98 5.66
CA VAL A 94 2.38 -8.74 6.07
C VAL A 94 1.59 -7.51 5.59
N CYS A 95 1.12 -7.49 4.33
CA CYS A 95 0.33 -6.36 3.82
C CYS A 95 -1.00 -6.22 4.57
N LEU A 96 -1.71 -7.33 4.81
CA LEU A 96 -2.94 -7.30 5.59
C LEU A 96 -2.71 -6.84 7.04
N ALA A 97 -1.64 -7.33 7.68
CA ALA A 97 -1.29 -6.92 9.04
C ALA A 97 -0.96 -5.43 9.13
N VAL A 98 -0.20 -4.89 8.17
CA VAL A 98 0.08 -3.46 8.11
C VAL A 98 -1.20 -2.65 7.92
N SER A 99 -2.11 -3.11 7.04
CA SER A 99 -3.42 -2.46 6.88
C SER A 99 -4.19 -2.46 8.19
N ALA A 100 -4.31 -3.61 8.85
CA ALA A 100 -5.01 -3.71 10.14
C ALA A 100 -4.39 -2.81 11.22
N CYS A 101 -3.06 -2.68 11.25
CA CYS A 101 -2.39 -1.74 12.16
C CYS A 101 -2.74 -0.28 11.86
N TYR A 102 -2.86 0.09 10.58
CA TYR A 102 -3.29 1.44 10.18
C TYR A 102 -4.72 1.72 10.65
N GLU A 103 -5.64 0.77 10.44
CA GLU A 103 -7.03 0.86 10.93
C GLU A 103 -7.12 0.99 12.46
N PHE A 104 -6.26 0.28 13.20
CA PHE A 104 -6.22 0.44 14.66
C PHE A 104 -5.75 1.84 15.07
N ILE A 105 -4.81 2.45 14.34
CA ILE A 105 -4.38 3.83 14.60
C ILE A 105 -5.54 4.80 14.35
N GLU A 106 -6.28 4.61 13.26
CA GLU A 106 -7.45 5.42 12.93
C GLU A 106 -8.56 5.27 13.96
N TRP A 107 -8.87 4.05 14.38
CA TRP A 107 -9.81 3.78 15.45
C TRP A 107 -9.39 4.45 16.77
N TRP A 108 -8.12 4.34 17.17
CA TRP A 108 -7.63 5.03 18.38
C TRP A 108 -7.68 6.55 18.24
N ALA A 109 -7.37 7.10 17.07
CA ALA A 109 -7.50 8.53 16.80
C ALA A 109 -8.96 9.01 16.93
N ALA A 110 -9.93 8.21 16.44
CA ALA A 110 -11.36 8.47 16.61
C ALA A 110 -11.75 8.57 18.09
N LEU A 111 -11.33 7.58 18.89
CA LEU A 111 -11.62 7.53 20.33
C LEU A 111 -11.04 8.71 21.11
N LEU A 112 -9.86 9.20 20.71
CA LEU A 112 -9.17 10.30 21.39
C LEU A 112 -9.69 11.69 20.97
N GLY A 113 -10.18 11.84 19.73
CA GLY A 113 -10.55 13.14 19.15
C GLY A 113 -12.05 13.49 19.15
N GLY A 114 -12.95 12.56 19.50
CA GLY A 114 -14.40 12.81 19.51
C GLY A 114 -14.99 13.12 18.11
N GLU A 115 -16.10 13.87 18.02
CA GLU A 115 -16.76 14.22 16.74
C GLU A 115 -15.83 14.88 15.71
N SER A 116 -14.80 15.60 16.18
CA SER A 116 -13.81 16.24 15.30
C SER A 116 -12.92 15.24 14.55
N ALA A 117 -12.74 14.04 15.09
CA ALA A 117 -11.98 12.96 14.46
C ALA A 117 -12.82 12.17 13.44
N GLU A 118 -14.14 12.00 13.65
CA GLU A 118 -15.01 11.33 12.66
C GLU A 118 -15.03 12.08 11.32
N ALA A 119 -15.08 13.42 11.37
CA ALA A 119 -14.99 14.26 10.16
C ALA A 119 -13.60 14.22 9.49
N PHE A 120 -12.53 13.97 10.27
CA PHE A 120 -11.16 13.84 9.76
C PHE A 120 -10.89 12.47 9.15
N LEU A 121 -11.47 11.41 9.71
CA LEU A 121 -11.30 10.02 9.28
C LEU A 121 -11.99 9.72 7.94
N GLY A 122 -12.90 10.59 7.47
CA GLY A 122 -13.43 10.45 6.12
C GLY A 122 -14.29 9.20 5.89
N THR A 123 -14.73 8.54 6.96
CA THR A 123 -15.60 7.35 6.94
C THR A 123 -16.89 7.61 6.17
N GLN A 124 -17.30 8.88 6.07
CA GLN A 124 -18.50 9.32 5.34
C GLN A 124 -19.76 8.56 5.82
N GLY A 125 -19.76 8.09 7.07
CA GLY A 125 -20.83 7.29 7.66
C GLY A 125 -20.85 5.80 7.29
N ASP A 126 -19.80 5.27 6.66
CA ASP A 126 -19.68 3.85 6.31
C ASP A 126 -19.20 3.04 7.51
N ILE A 127 -20.09 2.23 8.11
CA ILE A 127 -19.74 1.36 9.25
C ILE A 127 -18.82 0.20 8.87
N TRP A 128 -18.67 -0.07 7.56
CA TRP A 128 -17.84 -1.15 7.03
C TRP A 128 -16.52 -0.66 6.43
N ASP A 129 -16.17 0.62 6.61
CA ASP A 129 -15.00 1.27 5.98
C ASP A 129 -13.73 0.45 6.23
N THR A 130 -13.38 0.28 7.51
CA THR A 130 -12.24 -0.53 7.95
C THR A 130 -12.18 -1.94 7.35
N GLN A 131 -13.32 -2.64 7.23
CA GLN A 131 -13.35 -3.97 6.62
C GLN A 131 -13.11 -3.92 5.11
N TRP A 132 -13.69 -2.93 4.42
CA TRP A 132 -13.43 -2.70 3.00
C TRP A 132 -11.97 -2.33 2.74
N ASP A 133 -11.38 -1.53 3.61
CA ASP A 133 -10.02 -1.03 3.48
C ASP A 133 -9.00 -2.15 3.64
N MET A 134 -9.15 -2.97 4.68
CA MET A 134 -8.36 -4.20 4.83
C MET A 134 -8.58 -5.18 3.67
N PHE A 135 -9.82 -5.33 3.20
CA PHE A 135 -10.14 -6.23 2.09
C PHE A 135 -9.50 -5.77 0.77
N LEU A 136 -9.54 -4.47 0.49
CA LEU A 136 -8.90 -3.91 -0.70
C LEU A 136 -7.38 -3.96 -0.62
N ALA A 137 -6.80 -3.75 0.56
CA ALA A 137 -5.38 -3.99 0.78
C ALA A 137 -5.01 -5.47 0.54
N LEU A 138 -5.85 -6.42 1.00
CA LEU A 138 -5.66 -7.83 0.71
C LEU A 138 -5.68 -8.11 -0.80
N LEU A 139 -6.70 -7.61 -1.51
CA LEU A 139 -6.81 -7.78 -2.97
C LEU A 139 -5.64 -7.15 -3.72
N GLY A 140 -5.20 -5.96 -3.29
CA GLY A 140 -4.04 -5.28 -3.85
C GLY A 140 -2.77 -6.14 -3.72
N ALA A 141 -2.54 -6.72 -2.54
CA ALA A 141 -1.38 -7.57 -2.30
C ALA A 141 -1.42 -8.85 -3.15
N LEU A 142 -2.58 -9.49 -3.27
CA LEU A 142 -2.77 -10.65 -4.15
C LEU A 142 -2.51 -10.28 -5.61
N ALA A 143 -3.12 -9.19 -6.09
CA ALA A 143 -2.98 -8.72 -7.47
C ALA A 143 -1.52 -8.40 -7.82
N ALA A 144 -0.79 -7.71 -6.95
CA ALA A 144 0.62 -7.38 -7.17
C ALA A 144 1.48 -8.62 -7.33
N GLN A 145 1.30 -9.62 -6.48
CA GLN A 145 2.09 -10.84 -6.54
C GLN A 145 1.78 -11.67 -7.79
N LEU A 146 0.50 -11.77 -8.16
CA LEU A 146 0.06 -12.50 -9.36
C LEU A 146 0.52 -11.81 -10.65
N THR A 147 0.46 -10.48 -10.72
CA THR A 147 0.75 -9.72 -11.94
C THR A 147 2.22 -9.35 -12.10
N LEU A 148 2.90 -9.01 -11.00
CA LEU A 148 4.28 -8.50 -11.04
C LEU A 148 5.32 -9.49 -10.54
N GLY A 149 4.95 -10.63 -9.96
CA GLY A 149 5.89 -11.60 -9.40
C GLY A 149 7.02 -11.98 -10.38
N GLY A 150 6.67 -12.36 -11.61
CA GLY A 150 7.65 -12.71 -12.64
C GLY A 150 8.47 -11.52 -13.16
N VAL A 151 7.89 -10.32 -13.22
CA VAL A 151 8.61 -9.09 -13.59
C VAL A 151 9.63 -8.74 -12.52
N HIS A 152 9.21 -8.82 -11.26
CA HIS A 152 10.03 -8.54 -10.09
C HIS A 152 11.19 -9.54 -9.96
N ASP A 153 10.97 -10.83 -10.21
CA ASP A 153 12.04 -11.83 -10.23
C ASP A 153 13.12 -11.51 -11.27
N ARG A 154 12.72 -11.03 -12.45
CA ARG A 154 13.67 -10.56 -13.48
C ARG A 154 14.40 -9.30 -13.04
N ALA A 155 13.72 -8.38 -12.35
CA ALA A 155 14.33 -7.16 -11.83
C ALA A 155 15.38 -7.46 -10.75
N LEU A 156 15.09 -8.40 -9.84
CA LEU A 156 16.02 -8.84 -8.80
C LEU A 156 17.31 -9.44 -9.37
N LYS A 157 17.20 -10.26 -10.42
CA LYS A 157 18.38 -10.85 -11.10
C LYS A 157 19.28 -9.82 -11.78
N ARG A 158 18.78 -8.62 -12.04
CA ARG A 158 19.51 -7.51 -12.69
C ARG A 158 20.13 -6.55 -11.67
N LEU A 159 19.90 -6.75 -10.38
CA LEU A 159 20.53 -5.92 -9.36
C LEU A 159 22.04 -6.16 -9.36
N PRO A 160 22.84 -5.09 -9.20
CA PRO A 160 24.27 -5.25 -9.01
C PRO A 160 24.54 -6.09 -7.76
N ALA A 161 25.59 -6.91 -7.82
CA ALA A 161 26.07 -7.63 -6.65
C ALA A 161 26.39 -6.62 -5.52
N PRO A 162 26.20 -6.99 -4.25
CA PRO A 162 26.57 -6.12 -3.13
C PRO A 162 28.02 -5.64 -3.30
N SER A 163 28.25 -4.34 -3.21
CA SER A 163 29.60 -3.80 -3.19
C SER A 163 30.30 -4.35 -1.95
N THR A 164 31.31 -5.19 -2.15
CA THR A 164 32.24 -5.61 -1.11
C THR A 164 33.15 -4.42 -0.80
N GLU A 165 32.69 -3.52 0.05
CA GLU A 165 33.54 -2.57 0.78
C GLU A 165 33.86 -3.15 2.16
#